data_AF-A0A0K1NJD4-F1
#
_entry.id   AF-A0A0K1NJD4-F1
#
_cell.length_a   1.000
_cell.length_b   1.000
_cell.length_c   1.000
_cell.angle_alpha   90.00
_cell.angle_beta   90.00
_cell.angle_gamma   90.00
#
_symmetry.space_group_name_H-M   'P 1'
#
loop_
_entity.id
_entity.type
_entity.pdbx_description
1 polymer ?
#
loop_
_entity_poly.entity_id
_entity_poly.type
_entity_poly.pdbx_seq_one_letter_code
_entity_poly.pdbx_strand_id
1 'polypeptide(L)'
;MIRKLLRCLLWTELLWLVFNCISPWKFWSYADVIVDCTLPWVLLFFLIQHIKRRRKEDGDAVIGCLHTVLWMSVPFIIIAQLFFGRLWLLRNDSTKITFEDDKYRVTILYALFATQMDKIQIMEHCGPFYHEVYSSDLYDVDTDKLKSKAAIEDFLKKQK
;
A
#
# COMPACT_ATOMS: atom_id res chain seq x y z
N MET A 1 -22.42 -14.97 -13.23
CA MET A 1 -21.77 -15.11 -11.91
C MET A 1 -20.53 -14.23 -11.79
N ILE A 2 -19.56 -14.36 -12.71
CA ILE A 2 -18.27 -13.62 -12.72
C ILE A 2 -18.43 -12.08 -12.60
N ARG A 3 -19.34 -11.47 -13.36
CA ARG A 3 -19.57 -10.00 -13.29
C ARG A 3 -20.08 -9.53 -11.92
N LYS A 4 -20.88 -10.34 -11.21
CA LYS A 4 -21.36 -10.00 -9.85
C LYS A 4 -20.21 -10.07 -8.85
N LEU A 5 -19.35 -11.10 -8.96
CA LEU A 5 -18.16 -11.25 -8.13
C LEU A 5 -17.17 -10.09 -8.33
N LEU A 6 -16.82 -9.75 -9.57
CA LEU A 6 -15.93 -8.63 -9.87
C LEU A 6 -16.49 -7.28 -9.40
N ARG A 7 -17.81 -7.11 -9.45
CA ARG A 7 -18.46 -5.90 -8.92
C ARG A 7 -18.38 -5.84 -7.40
N CYS A 8 -18.58 -6.98 -6.73
CA CYS A 8 -18.40 -7.09 -5.29
C CYS A 8 -16.95 -6.76 -4.91
N LEU A 9 -15.98 -7.35 -5.61
CA LEU A 9 -14.55 -7.08 -5.43
C LEU A 9 -14.22 -5.59 -5.59
N LEU A 10 -14.70 -4.94 -6.66
CA LEU A 10 -14.50 -3.51 -6.88
C LEU A 10 -15.06 -2.66 -5.73
N TRP A 11 -16.25 -2.99 -5.23
CA TRP A 11 -16.85 -2.28 -4.09
C TRP A 11 -16.03 -2.48 -2.81
N THR A 12 -15.55 -3.69 -2.57
CA THR A 12 -14.67 -4.00 -1.43
C THR A 12 -13.36 -3.22 -1.52
N GLU A 13 -12.73 -3.17 -2.69
CA GLU A 13 -11.50 -2.40 -2.93
C GLU A 13 -11.71 -0.89 -2.79
N LEU A 14 -12.85 -0.36 -3.26
CA LEU A 14 -13.22 1.04 -3.05
C LEU A 14 -13.44 1.37 -1.57
N LEU A 15 -14.16 0.51 -0.84
CA LEU A 15 -14.34 0.66 0.60
C LEU A 15 -13.00 0.59 1.33
N TRP A 16 -12.10 -0.29 0.90
CA TRP A 16 -10.74 -0.39 1.41
C TRP A 16 -9.94 0.91 1.20
N LEU A 17 -9.95 1.45 -0.01
CA LEU A 17 -9.28 2.72 -0.33
C LEU A 17 -9.83 3.87 0.54
N VAL A 18 -11.14 3.97 0.68
CA VAL A 18 -11.79 4.99 1.52
C VAL A 18 -11.38 4.82 2.98
N PHE A 19 -11.36 3.58 3.50
CA PHE A 19 -10.92 3.30 4.86
C PHE A 19 -9.45 3.69 5.06
N ASN A 20 -8.55 3.31 4.17
CA ASN A 20 -7.13 3.66 4.24
C ASN A 20 -6.86 5.17 4.11
N CYS A 21 -7.68 5.92 3.36
CA CYS A 21 -7.55 7.37 3.25
C CYS A 21 -7.97 8.10 4.53
N ILE A 22 -8.93 7.56 5.28
CA ILE A 22 -9.50 8.21 6.46
C ILE A 22 -8.84 7.71 7.75
N SER A 23 -8.42 6.44 7.78
CA SER A 23 -7.91 5.79 8.97
C SER A 23 -6.43 6.12 9.21
N PRO A 24 -6.07 6.60 10.42
CA PRO A 24 -4.66 6.70 10.82
C PRO A 24 -4.06 5.31 11.12
N TRP A 25 -4.90 4.29 11.24
CA TRP A 25 -4.52 2.88 11.38
C TRP A 25 -4.41 2.24 10.01
N LYS A 26 -3.20 1.81 9.66
CA LYS A 26 -2.91 1.08 8.44
C LYS A 26 -2.93 -0.41 8.73
N PHE A 27 -3.68 -1.16 7.92
CA PHE A 27 -3.61 -2.61 7.97
C PHE A 27 -2.26 -3.06 7.41
N TRP A 28 -1.66 -4.10 7.99
CA TRP A 28 -0.33 -4.52 7.60
C TRP A 28 -0.27 -4.87 6.09
N SER A 29 0.55 -4.14 5.34
CA SER A 29 1.20 -4.45 4.04
C SER A 29 0.42 -5.27 3.00
N TYR A 30 0.02 -6.50 3.32
CA TYR A 30 -0.48 -7.49 2.39
C TYR A 30 -1.82 -7.10 1.76
N ALA A 31 -2.71 -6.43 2.51
CA ALA A 31 -3.99 -6.00 1.96
C ALA A 31 -3.83 -4.88 0.92
N ASP A 32 -2.91 -3.95 1.14
CA ASP A 32 -2.57 -2.90 0.18
C ASP A 32 -1.96 -3.48 -1.09
N VAL A 33 -1.05 -4.45 -0.94
CA VAL A 33 -0.45 -5.16 -2.08
C VAL A 33 -1.51 -5.90 -2.90
N ILE A 34 -2.50 -6.52 -2.26
CA ILE A 34 -3.60 -7.19 -2.98
C ILE A 34 -4.39 -6.16 -3.78
N VAL A 35 -4.82 -5.06 -3.16
CA VAL A 35 -5.61 -4.02 -3.83
C VAL A 35 -4.84 -3.37 -4.98
N ASP A 36 -3.56 -3.04 -4.79
CA ASP A 36 -2.69 -2.50 -5.84
C ASP A 36 -2.52 -3.49 -7.01
N CYS A 37 -2.51 -4.79 -6.72
CA CYS A 37 -2.43 -5.82 -7.74
C CYS A 37 -3.76 -6.07 -8.45
N THR A 38 -4.91 -6.00 -7.76
CA THR A 38 -6.20 -6.44 -8.32
C THR A 38 -7.02 -5.30 -8.92
N LEU A 39 -7.02 -4.11 -8.30
CA LEU A 39 -7.83 -2.96 -8.71
C LEU A 39 -7.59 -2.53 -10.17
N PRO A 40 -6.35 -2.43 -10.70
CA PRO A 40 -6.12 -2.05 -12.09
C PRO A 40 -6.78 -3.01 -13.08
N TRP A 41 -6.77 -4.31 -12.80
CA TRP A 41 -7.37 -5.33 -13.66
C TRP A 41 -8.90 -5.32 -13.59
N VAL A 42 -9.46 -5.11 -12.40
CA VAL A 42 -10.91 -5.01 -12.22
C VAL A 42 -11.46 -3.78 -12.96
N LEU A 43 -10.78 -2.64 -12.83
CA LEU A 43 -11.12 -1.41 -13.56
C LEU A 43 -11.01 -1.61 -15.08
N LEU A 44 -9.90 -2.19 -15.56
CA LEU A 44 -9.70 -2.49 -16.97
C LEU A 44 -10.83 -3.38 -17.51
N PHE A 45 -11.20 -4.44 -16.78
CA PHE A 45 -12.27 -5.34 -17.19
C PHE A 45 -13.61 -4.61 -17.36
N PHE A 46 -14.00 -3.77 -16.41
CA PHE A 46 -15.25 -3.00 -16.51
C PHE A 46 -15.21 -1.97 -17.63
N LEU A 47 -14.07 -1.30 -17.85
CA LEU A 47 -13.87 -0.34 -18.94
C LEU A 47 -13.98 -1.03 -20.31
N ILE A 48 -13.31 -2.17 -20.53
CA ILE A 48 -13.43 -2.96 -21.77
C ILE A 48 -14.89 -3.33 -22.02
N GLN A 49 -15.59 -3.81 -20.99
CA GLN A 49 -17.00 -4.19 -21.13
C GLN A 49 -17.90 -3.00 -21.45
N HIS A 50 -17.65 -1.85 -20.83
CA HIS A 50 -18.40 -0.63 -21.08
C HIS A 50 -18.21 -0.17 -22.53
N ILE A 51 -16.98 -0.12 -23.02
CA ILE A 51 -16.63 0.28 -24.39
C ILE A 51 -17.21 -0.70 -25.40
N LYS A 52 -17.09 -2.01 -25.15
CA LYS A 52 -17.66 -3.05 -26.02
C LYS A 52 -19.18 -2.93 -26.14
N ARG A 53 -19.87 -2.53 -25.06
CA ARG A 53 -21.31 -2.26 -25.10
C ARG A 53 -21.62 -1.01 -25.92
N ARG A 54 -20.92 0.10 -25.67
CA ARG A 54 -21.11 1.37 -26.40
C ARG A 54 -20.83 1.22 -27.89
N ARG A 55 -19.83 0.42 -28.27
CA ARG A 55 -19.52 0.12 -29.68
C ARG A 55 -20.69 -0.56 -30.41
N LYS A 56 -21.44 -1.43 -29.71
CA LYS A 56 -22.62 -2.10 -30.29
C LYS A 56 -23.82 -1.16 -30.44
N GLU A 57 -23.91 -0.14 -29.59
CA GLU A 57 -25.01 0.82 -29.57
C GLU A 57 -24.79 1.94 -30.60
N ASP A 58 -23.58 2.53 -30.65
CA ASP A 58 -23.31 3.77 -31.38
C ASP A 58 -22.45 3.59 -32.66
N GLY A 59 -21.76 2.46 -32.84
CA GLY A 59 -20.99 2.15 -34.07
C GLY A 59 -19.79 3.05 -34.40
N ASP A 60 -19.46 4.01 -33.54
CA ASP A 60 -18.48 5.08 -33.79
C ASP A 60 -17.01 4.59 -33.79
N ALA A 61 -16.21 5.13 -34.71
CA ALA A 61 -14.77 4.89 -34.84
C ALA A 61 -13.98 5.35 -33.61
N VAL A 62 -14.44 6.40 -32.92
CA VAL A 62 -13.83 6.91 -31.67
C VAL A 62 -13.84 5.84 -30.58
N ILE A 63 -14.91 5.04 -30.51
CA ILE A 63 -15.05 3.95 -29.54
C ILE A 63 -14.09 2.80 -29.87
N GLY A 64 -13.83 2.57 -31.17
CA GLY A 64 -12.80 1.64 -31.65
C GLY A 64 -11.40 2.06 -31.21
N CYS A 65 -11.06 3.34 -31.36
CA CYS A 65 -9.79 3.89 -30.91
C CYS A 65 -9.62 3.76 -29.39
N LEU A 66 -10.66 4.11 -28.62
CA LEU A 66 -10.66 4.00 -27.16
C LEU A 66 -10.44 2.56 -26.69
N HIS A 67 -11.04 1.57 -27.36
CA HIS A 67 -10.80 0.15 -27.08
C HIS A 67 -9.34 -0.23 -27.29
N THR A 68 -8.71 0.23 -28.39
CA THR A 68 -7.30 -0.04 -28.68
C THR A 68 -6.38 0.61 -27.66
N VAL A 69 -6.62 1.87 -27.28
CA VAL A 69 -5.86 2.56 -26.21
C VAL A 69 -5.96 1.80 -24.89
N LEU A 70 -7.12 1.25 -24.57
CA LEU A 70 -7.31 0.46 -23.36
C LEU A 70 -6.54 -0.88 -23.39
N TRP A 71 -6.39 -1.50 -24.56
CA TRP A 71 -5.51 -2.67 -24.69
C TRP A 71 -4.05 -2.29 -24.59
N MET A 72 -3.68 -1.11 -25.07
CA MET A 72 -2.33 -0.57 -24.91
C MET A 72 -1.98 -0.26 -23.46
N SER A 73 -2.96 -0.07 -22.55
CA SER A 73 -2.67 0.10 -21.12
C SER A 73 -2.27 -1.18 -20.40
N VAL A 74 -2.56 -2.36 -20.97
CA VAL A 74 -2.19 -3.67 -20.38
C VAL A 74 -0.70 -3.80 -20.11
N PRO A 75 0.22 -3.58 -21.08
CA PRO A 75 1.65 -3.64 -20.80
C PRO A 75 2.10 -2.62 -19.75
N PHE A 76 1.49 -1.43 -19.69
CA PHE A 76 1.81 -0.45 -18.65
C PHE A 76 1.38 -0.92 -17.25
N ILE A 77 0.21 -1.55 -17.12
CA ILE A 77 -0.24 -2.15 -15.86
C ILE A 77 0.75 -3.23 -15.42
N ILE A 78 1.19 -4.10 -16.32
CA ILE A 78 2.18 -5.15 -16.02
C ILE A 78 3.51 -4.55 -15.59
N ILE A 79 4.03 -3.56 -16.32
CA ILE A 79 5.29 -2.88 -15.97
C ILE A 79 5.18 -2.22 -14.60
N ALA A 80 4.08 -1.51 -14.33
CA ALA A 80 3.84 -0.89 -13.04
C ALA A 80 3.81 -1.94 -11.92
N GLN A 81 3.12 -3.06 -12.11
CA GLN A 81 3.06 -4.14 -11.12
C GLN A 81 4.43 -4.79 -10.85
N LEU A 82 5.23 -5.02 -11.90
CA LEU A 82 6.59 -5.53 -11.75
C LEU A 82 7.48 -4.52 -11.00
N PHE A 83 7.33 -3.23 -11.30
CA PHE A 83 8.06 -2.16 -10.64
C PHE A 83 7.68 -2.05 -9.16
N PHE A 84 6.38 -2.04 -8.84
CA PHE A 84 5.89 -2.04 -7.46
C PHE A 84 6.29 -3.30 -6.69
N GLY A 85 6.22 -4.47 -7.31
CA GLY A 85 6.69 -5.72 -6.70
C GLY A 85 8.18 -5.68 -6.37
N ARG A 86 9.00 -5.08 -7.24
CA ARG A 86 10.43 -4.88 -6.97
C ARG A 86 10.68 -3.87 -5.85
N LEU A 87 9.96 -2.75 -5.85
CA LEU A 87 10.02 -1.77 -4.76
C LEU A 87 9.63 -2.40 -3.41
N TRP A 88 8.62 -3.27 -3.42
CA TRP A 88 8.19 -4.00 -2.23
C TRP A 88 9.29 -4.90 -1.67
N LEU A 89 9.98 -5.66 -2.52
CA LEU A 89 11.11 -6.50 -2.13
C LEU A 89 12.22 -5.65 -1.49
N LEU A 90 12.61 -4.56 -2.15
CA LEU A 90 13.63 -3.64 -1.64
C LEU A 90 13.23 -3.03 -0.30
N ARG A 91 11.95 -2.70 -0.11
CA ARG A 91 11.42 -2.21 1.17
C ARG A 91 11.55 -3.26 2.27
N ASN A 92 11.20 -4.51 2.01
CA ASN A 92 11.35 -5.58 3.00
C ASN A 92 12.81 -5.78 3.41
N ASP A 93 13.73 -5.77 2.44
CA ASP A 93 15.17 -5.93 2.71
C ASP A 93 15.77 -4.75 3.49
N SER A 94 15.20 -3.56 3.33
CA SER A 94 15.62 -2.34 4.04
C SER A 94 14.91 -2.12 5.37
N THR A 95 13.95 -2.98 5.75
CA THR A 95 13.26 -2.88 7.04
C THR A 95 13.83 -3.87 8.05
N LYS A 96 14.24 -3.39 9.22
CA LYS A 96 14.69 -4.23 10.33
C LYS A 96 13.87 -3.95 11.58
N ILE A 97 13.14 -4.96 12.05
CA ILE A 97 12.42 -4.89 13.31
C ILE A 97 13.42 -5.10 14.44
N THR A 98 13.57 -4.13 15.32
CA THR A 98 14.50 -4.20 16.46
C THR A 98 13.81 -4.64 17.75
N PHE A 99 12.51 -4.34 17.87
CA PHE A 99 11.69 -4.75 19.00
C PHE A 99 10.22 -4.87 18.58
N GLU A 100 9.53 -5.88 19.09
CA GLU A 100 8.09 -6.07 18.89
C GLU A 100 7.49 -6.73 20.15
N ASP A 101 6.45 -6.10 20.69
CA ASP A 101 5.68 -6.57 21.86
C ASP A 101 4.18 -6.56 21.54
N ASP A 102 3.31 -6.73 22.53
CA ASP A 102 1.84 -6.73 22.43
C ASP A 102 1.23 -5.43 21.88
N LYS A 103 1.92 -4.30 22.04
CA LYS A 103 1.40 -2.96 21.73
C LYS A 103 2.28 -2.15 20.79
N TYR A 104 3.60 -2.36 20.81
CA TYR A 104 4.54 -1.55 20.04
C TYR A 104 5.45 -2.40 19.16
N ARG A 105 5.78 -1.85 18.00
CA ARG A 105 6.83 -2.34 17.10
C ARG A 105 7.79 -1.20 16.81
N VAL A 106 9.08 -1.43 17.04
CA VAL A 106 10.17 -0.53 16.68
C VAL A 106 10.84 -1.08 15.44
N THR A 107 10.87 -0.26 14.39
CA THR A 107 11.42 -0.62 13.08
C THR A 107 12.49 0.40 12.70
N ILE A 108 13.65 -0.09 12.27
CA ILE A 108 14.64 0.71 11.55
C ILE A 108 14.36 0.55 10.06
N LEU A 109 14.22 1.68 9.37
CA LEU A 109 14.09 1.78 7.93
C LEU A 109 15.43 2.24 7.38
N TYR A 110 16.21 1.32 6.82
CA TYR A 110 17.44 1.65 6.14
C TYR A 110 17.16 2.43 4.86
N ALA A 111 17.99 3.43 4.58
CA ALA A 111 17.87 4.24 3.39
C ALA A 111 18.02 3.38 2.12
N LEU A 112 17.05 3.47 1.21
CA LEU A 112 17.11 2.80 -0.10
C LEU A 112 18.06 3.50 -1.07
N PHE A 113 18.34 4.79 -0.83
CA PHE A 113 19.18 5.63 -1.69
C PHE A 113 20.23 6.35 -0.85
N ALA A 114 21.42 6.56 -1.40
CA ALA A 114 22.54 7.22 -0.71
C ALA A 114 22.25 8.68 -0.28
N THR A 115 21.19 9.29 -0.81
CA THR A 115 20.74 10.64 -0.45
C THR A 115 19.78 10.67 0.73
N GLN A 116 19.33 9.50 1.22
CA GLN A 116 18.41 9.38 2.34
C GLN A 116 19.16 8.92 3.59
N MET A 117 18.69 9.38 4.75
CA MET A 117 19.17 8.90 6.05
C MET A 117 18.32 7.71 6.50
N ASP A 118 18.95 6.81 7.26
CA ASP A 118 18.23 5.75 7.97
C ASP A 118 17.23 6.39 8.94
N LYS A 119 16.07 5.76 9.08
CA LYS A 119 15.00 6.24 9.96
C LYS A 119 14.67 5.21 11.03
N ILE A 120 14.25 5.71 12.18
CA ILE A 120 13.57 4.92 13.19
C ILE A 120 12.08 5.23 13.14
N GLN A 121 11.27 4.18 13.25
CA GLN A 121 9.82 4.27 13.29
C GLN A 121 9.29 3.44 14.45
N ILE A 122 8.45 4.04 15.27
CA ILE A 122 7.70 3.34 16.32
C ILE A 122 6.25 3.29 15.86
N MET A 123 5.74 2.07 15.72
CA MET A 123 4.34 1.80 15.43
C MET A 123 3.67 1.26 16.68
N GLU A 124 2.53 1.82 17.05
CA GLU A 124 1.57 1.16 17.91
C GLU A 124 0.79 0.15 17.07
N HIS A 125 0.51 -1.03 17.59
CA HIS A 125 -0.31 -2.01 16.88
C HIS A 125 -1.40 -2.58 17.79
N CYS A 126 -2.53 -2.86 17.16
CA CYS A 126 -3.71 -3.44 17.79
C CYS A 126 -4.23 -4.56 16.89
N GLY A 127 -3.83 -5.79 17.18
CA GLY A 127 -4.08 -6.93 16.29
C GLY A 127 -3.38 -6.72 14.94
N PRO A 128 -4.09 -6.80 13.79
CA PRO A 128 -3.48 -6.63 12.47
C PRO A 128 -3.29 -5.16 12.04
N PHE A 129 -3.70 -4.20 12.88
CA PHE A 129 -3.65 -2.77 12.57
C PHE A 129 -2.42 -2.12 13.19
N TYR A 130 -1.73 -1.28 12.42
CA TYR A 130 -0.55 -0.54 12.85
C TYR A 130 -0.80 0.96 12.68
N HIS A 131 -0.37 1.75 13.67
CA HIS A 131 -0.44 3.20 13.67
C HIS A 131 0.93 3.78 13.99
N GLU A 132 1.44 4.67 13.14
CA GLU A 132 2.72 5.33 13.38
C GLU A 132 2.57 6.38 14.48
N VAL A 133 3.26 6.18 15.59
CA VAL A 133 3.26 7.11 16.74
C VAL A 133 4.51 7.97 16.80
N TYR A 134 5.60 7.55 16.15
CA TYR A 134 6.84 8.30 16.07
C TYR A 134 7.65 7.90 14.83
N SER A 135 8.23 8.89 14.15
CA SER A 135 9.22 8.68 13.10
C SER A 135 10.26 9.79 13.15
N SER A 136 11.54 9.42 13.09
CA SER A 136 12.67 10.34 13.07
C SER A 136 13.84 9.71 12.33
N ASP A 137 14.84 10.51 11.99
CA ASP A 137 16.12 9.98 11.54
C ASP A 137 16.80 9.19 12.67
N LEU A 138 17.52 8.14 12.30
CA LEU A 138 18.09 7.16 13.23
C LEU A 138 19.18 7.75 14.14
N TYR A 139 19.93 8.75 13.67
CA TYR A 139 21.05 9.33 14.42
C TYR A 139 20.62 10.06 15.70
N ASP A 140 19.36 10.49 15.78
CA ASP A 140 18.82 11.22 16.94
C ASP A 140 18.30 10.30 18.05
N VAL A 141 18.29 8.97 17.86
CA VAL A 141 17.64 8.05 18.78
C VAL A 141 18.53 6.88 19.19
N ASP A 142 18.73 6.75 20.50
CA ASP A 142 19.43 5.62 21.09
C ASP A 142 18.54 4.36 21.07
N THR A 143 18.64 3.59 19.99
CA THR A 143 17.82 2.39 19.75
C THR A 143 18.01 1.30 20.80
N ASP A 144 19.14 1.27 21.51
CA ASP A 144 19.39 0.25 22.53
C ASP A 144 18.51 0.42 23.77
N LYS A 145 17.99 1.63 24.01
CA LYS A 145 17.05 1.93 25.08
C LYS A 145 15.61 1.54 24.75
N LEU A 146 15.26 1.35 23.48
CA LEU A 146 13.89 1.06 23.02
C LEU A 146 13.59 -0.45 22.94
N LYS A 147 13.92 -1.19 24.00
CA LYS A 147 13.77 -2.67 24.07
C LYS A 147 12.69 -3.16 25.05
N SER A 148 11.84 -2.25 25.55
CA SER A 148 10.72 -2.61 26.41
C SER A 148 9.57 -1.61 26.26
N LYS A 149 8.35 -2.06 26.53
CA LYS A 149 7.14 -1.23 26.52
C LYS A 149 7.26 0.01 27.40
N ALA A 150 7.76 -0.16 28.63
CA ALA A 150 7.96 0.96 29.57
C ALA A 150 8.95 1.99 29.03
N ALA A 151 10.07 1.54 28.44
CA ALA A 151 11.06 2.44 27.88
C ALA A 151 10.55 3.19 26.64
N ILE A 152 9.73 2.55 25.81
CA ILE A 152 9.07 3.19 24.66
C ILE A 152 8.05 4.23 25.13
N GLU A 153 7.22 3.91 26.13
CA GLU A 153 6.23 4.86 26.66
C GLU A 153 6.91 6.07 27.32
N ASP A 154 7.99 5.87 28.07
CA ASP A 154 8.77 6.96 28.67
C ASP A 154 9.50 7.80 27.63
N PHE A 155 9.97 7.20 26.53
CA PHE A 155 10.53 7.92 25.40
C PHE A 155 9.46 8.78 24.71
N LEU A 156 8.30 8.20 24.38
CA LEU A 156 7.21 8.91 23.70
C LEU A 156 6.67 10.08 24.55
N LYS A 157 6.65 9.96 25.88
CA LYS A 157 6.28 11.07 26.77
C LYS A 157 7.26 12.25 26.71
N LYS A 158 8.54 12.01 26.45
CA LYS A 158 9.57 13.06 26.36
C LYS A 158 9.58 13.77 25.00
N GLN A 159 8.98 13.16 23.98
CA GLN A 159 8.88 13.69 22.63
C GLN A 159 7.56 14.44 22.37
N LYS A 160 6.61 14.38 23.32
CA LYS A 160 5.37 15.17 23.32
C LYS A 160 5.57 16.48 24.08
#